data_AF-A0A2W6BQB6-F1
#
_entry.id   AF-A0A2W6BQB6-F1
#
_cell.length_a   1.000
_cell.length_b   1.000
_cell.length_c   1.000
_cell.angle_alpha   90.00
_cell.angle_beta   90.00
_cell.angle_gamma   90.00
#
_symmetry.space_group_name_H-M   'P 1'
#
loop_
_entity.id
_entity.type
_entity.pdbx_description
1 polymer ?
#
loop_
_entity_poly.entity_id
_entity_poly.type
_entity_poly.pdbx_seq_one_letter_code
_entity_poly.pdbx_strand_id
1 'polypeptide(L)'
;MRLDERDHRSLVLWATDCAEHVLPYFEEMFPGDDRPRKAVEAGRAWVRGEITLSDARAAAFAAHASARDADQAAARAAARAAGHAAATAHVVGHATHAAAYAVTAATYAAVSTDAAAAATKERDWQYRHLPEHLRSGAFLARDDN
;
A
#
# COMPACT_ATOMS: atom_id res chain seq x y z
N MET A 1 15.80 -9.07 14.08
CA MET A 1 14.48 -9.60 14.50
C MET A 1 14.03 -10.60 13.44
N ARG A 2 13.57 -11.79 13.82
CA ARG A 2 13.00 -12.75 12.87
C ARG A 2 11.49 -12.54 12.88
N LEU A 3 10.92 -12.15 11.73
CA LEU A 3 9.48 -11.99 11.59
C LEU A 3 8.78 -13.35 11.77
N ASP A 4 7.68 -13.35 12.51
CA ASP A 4 6.78 -14.50 12.61
C ASP A 4 5.47 -14.27 11.83
N GLU A 5 4.53 -15.21 11.95
CA GLU A 5 3.23 -15.12 11.28
C GLU A 5 2.38 -13.93 11.75
N ARG A 6 2.48 -13.55 13.03
CA ARG A 6 1.75 -12.39 13.57
C ARG A 6 2.33 -11.09 13.04
N ASP A 7 3.65 -11.02 12.91
CA ASP A 7 4.32 -9.90 12.26
C ASP A 7 3.93 -9.81 10.78
N HIS A 8 3.86 -10.94 10.07
CA HIS A 8 3.41 -10.98 8.67
C HIS A 8 1.99 -10.43 8.54
N ARG A 9 1.04 -10.92 9.34
CA ARG A 9 -0.34 -10.39 9.33
C ARG A 9 -0.40 -8.90 9.69
N SER A 10 0.41 -8.47 10.66
CA SER A 10 0.49 -7.06 11.07
C SER A 10 1.02 -6.17 9.93
N LEU A 11 2.01 -6.65 9.18
CA LEU A 11 2.56 -5.94 8.01
C LEU A 11 1.56 -5.91 6.84
N VAL A 12 0.75 -6.94 6.64
CA VAL A 12 -0.35 -6.90 5.66
C VAL A 12 -1.35 -5.82 6.05
N LEU A 13 -1.79 -5.78 7.31
CA LEU A 13 -2.73 -4.77 7.79
C LEU A 13 -2.17 -3.35 7.63
N TRP A 14 -0.93 -3.13 8.07
CA TRP A 14 -0.26 -1.85 7.92
C TRP A 14 -0.15 -1.43 6.44
N ALA A 15 0.25 -2.33 5.55
CA ALA A 15 0.32 -2.04 4.12
C ALA A 15 -1.06 -1.70 3.54
N THR A 16 -2.13 -2.39 3.98
CA THR A 16 -3.51 -2.05 3.59
C THR A 16 -3.96 -0.70 4.13
N ASP A 17 -3.56 -0.33 5.35
CA ASP A 17 -3.85 0.99 5.93
C ASP A 17 -3.16 2.10 5.11
N CYS A 18 -1.88 1.92 4.75
CA CYS A 18 -1.14 2.85 3.89
C CYS A 18 -1.80 3.01 2.52
N ALA A 19 -2.17 1.90 1.88
CA ALA A 19 -2.82 1.93 0.57
C ALA A 19 -4.22 2.57 0.64
N GLU A 20 -5.00 2.28 1.67
CA GLU A 20 -6.34 2.85 1.87
C GLU A 20 -6.30 4.37 2.10
N HIS A 21 -5.31 4.87 2.85
CA HIS A 21 -5.17 6.29 3.15
C HIS A 21 -5.03 7.16 1.89
N VAL A 22 -4.37 6.65 0.85
CA VAL A 22 -4.14 7.36 -0.42
C VAL A 22 -5.10 6.94 -1.53
N LEU A 23 -5.97 5.97 -1.26
CA LEU A 23 -6.89 5.40 -2.21
C LEU A 23 -7.88 6.41 -2.83
N PRO A 24 -8.34 7.45 -2.10
CA PRO A 24 -9.18 8.49 -2.71
C PRO A 24 -8.57 9.13 -3.96
N TYR A 25 -7.23 9.25 -4.07
CA TYR A 25 -6.58 9.79 -5.27
C TYR A 25 -6.81 8.95 -6.53
N PHE A 26 -7.11 7.66 -6.37
CA PHE A 26 -7.54 6.82 -7.47
C PHE A 26 -9.06 6.93 -7.68
N GLU A 27 -9.85 6.80 -6.61
CA GLU A 27 -11.32 6.70 -6.71
C GLU A 27 -12.00 7.98 -7.20
N GLU A 28 -11.45 9.15 -6.85
CA GLU A 28 -11.96 10.42 -7.34
C GLU A 28 -11.82 10.56 -8.86
N MET A 29 -10.74 9.98 -9.44
CA MET A 29 -10.45 10.04 -10.87
C MET A 29 -11.09 8.89 -11.65
N PHE A 30 -11.24 7.72 -11.02
CA PHE A 30 -11.73 6.48 -11.64
C PHE A 30 -12.84 5.83 -10.79
N PRO A 31 -13.98 6.51 -10.57
CA PRO A 31 -15.02 6.05 -9.62
C PRO A 31 -15.71 4.73 -10.02
N GLY A 32 -15.59 4.31 -11.28
CA GLY A 32 -16.14 3.04 -11.78
C GLY A 32 -15.16 1.85 -11.71
N ASP A 33 -13.92 2.06 -11.28
CA ASP A 33 -12.91 1.02 -11.20
C ASP A 33 -12.60 0.65 -9.74
N ASP A 34 -13.15 -0.46 -9.29
CA ASP A 34 -13.01 -0.93 -7.91
C ASP A 34 -11.80 -1.85 -7.69
N ARG A 35 -10.95 -2.08 -8.70
CA ARG A 35 -9.82 -3.02 -8.61
C ARG A 35 -8.86 -2.67 -7.46
N PRO A 36 -8.46 -1.39 -7.23
CA PRO A 36 -7.67 -1.02 -6.07
C PRO A 36 -8.39 -1.21 -4.72
N ARG A 37 -9.69 -0.92 -4.65
CA ARG A 37 -10.51 -1.17 -3.44
C ARG A 37 -10.46 -2.63 -3.03
N LYS A 38 -10.75 -3.50 -3.99
CA LYS A 38 -10.77 -4.95 -3.81
C LYS A 38 -9.41 -5.49 -3.38
N ALA A 39 -8.30 -4.90 -3.83
CA ALA A 39 -6.98 -5.30 -3.37
C ALA A 39 -6.74 -4.97 -1.89
N VAL A 40 -7.12 -3.77 -1.43
CA VAL A 40 -7.07 -3.42 0.00
C VAL A 40 -7.95 -4.37 0.83
N GLU A 41 -9.19 -4.59 0.40
CA GLU A 41 -10.13 -5.49 1.08
C GLU A 41 -9.61 -6.93 1.11
N ALA A 42 -9.02 -7.41 0.02
CA ALA A 42 -8.43 -8.75 -0.07
C ALA A 42 -7.27 -8.93 0.91
N GLY A 43 -6.40 -7.93 1.07
CA GLY A 43 -5.34 -7.97 2.09
C GLY A 43 -5.93 -8.16 3.50
N ARG A 44 -6.99 -7.40 3.84
CA ARG A 44 -7.68 -7.53 5.14
C ARG A 44 -8.39 -8.88 5.28
N ALA A 45 -9.04 -9.37 4.23
CA ALA A 45 -9.74 -10.66 4.22
C ALA A 45 -8.77 -11.84 4.39
N TRP A 46 -7.58 -11.77 3.78
CA TRP A 46 -6.55 -12.78 3.95
C TRP A 46 -6.08 -12.87 5.40
N VAL A 47 -5.87 -11.73 6.07
CA VAL A 47 -5.51 -11.69 7.50
C VAL A 47 -6.57 -12.36 8.39
N ARG A 48 -7.85 -12.22 8.02
CA ARG A 48 -8.99 -12.89 8.69
C ARG A 48 -9.15 -14.37 8.31
N GLY A 49 -8.39 -14.88 7.34
CA GLY A 49 -8.48 -16.26 6.86
C GLY A 49 -9.69 -16.53 5.96
N GLU A 50 -10.30 -15.49 5.39
CA GLU A 50 -11.53 -15.59 4.60
C GLU A 50 -11.28 -15.94 3.13
N ILE A 51 -10.08 -15.63 2.63
CA ILE A 51 -9.68 -15.88 1.24
C ILE A 51 -8.33 -16.59 1.20
N THR A 52 -8.06 -17.26 0.08
CA THR A 52 -6.77 -17.93 -0.12
C THR A 52 -5.67 -16.93 -0.49
N LEU A 53 -4.42 -17.37 -0.39
CA LEU A 53 -3.29 -16.61 -0.94
C LEU A 53 -3.43 -16.35 -2.45
N SER A 54 -4.03 -17.29 -3.18
CA SER A 54 -4.26 -17.14 -4.62
C SER A 54 -5.25 -16.00 -4.92
N ASP A 55 -6.31 -15.89 -4.13
CA ASP A 55 -7.31 -14.82 -4.27
C ASP A 55 -6.69 -13.45 -3.98
N ALA A 56 -5.88 -13.34 -2.92
CA ALA A 56 -5.15 -12.12 -2.60
C ALA A 56 -4.19 -11.71 -3.74
N ARG A 57 -3.48 -12.66 -4.34
CA ARG A 57 -2.60 -12.41 -5.50
C ARG A 57 -3.39 -11.99 -6.74
N ALA A 58 -4.56 -12.58 -6.98
CA ALA A 58 -5.42 -12.17 -8.09
C ALA A 58 -5.87 -10.72 -7.94
N ALA A 59 -6.30 -10.31 -6.74
CA ALA A 59 -6.66 -8.93 -6.43
C ALA A 59 -5.46 -7.97 -6.60
N ALA A 60 -4.26 -8.39 -6.15
CA ALA A 60 -3.03 -7.63 -6.36
C ALA A 60 -2.75 -7.37 -7.85
N PHE A 61 -2.87 -8.40 -8.70
CA PHE A 61 -2.67 -8.25 -10.14
C PHE A 61 -3.73 -7.35 -10.79
N ALA A 62 -4.98 -7.43 -10.34
CA ALA A 62 -6.05 -6.56 -10.83
C ALA A 62 -5.78 -5.09 -10.50
N ALA A 63 -5.33 -4.77 -9.28
CA ALA A 63 -4.93 -3.41 -8.91
C ALA A 63 -3.69 -2.92 -9.68
N HIS A 64 -2.72 -3.80 -9.97
CA HIS A 64 -1.62 -3.43 -10.87
C HIS A 64 -2.07 -3.21 -12.31
N ALA A 65 -3.15 -3.86 -12.77
CA ALA A 65 -3.73 -3.59 -14.07
C ALA A 65 -4.40 -2.21 -14.11
N SER A 66 -5.20 -1.85 -13.11
CA SER A 66 -5.79 -0.50 -13.06
C SER A 66 -4.73 0.59 -12.97
N ALA A 67 -3.60 0.34 -12.30
CA ALA A 67 -2.47 1.27 -12.31
C ALA A 67 -1.88 1.50 -13.71
N ARG A 68 -1.87 0.48 -14.59
CA ARG A 68 -1.40 0.63 -15.98
C ARG A 68 -2.40 1.41 -16.83
N ASP A 69 -3.69 1.23 -16.54
CA ASP A 69 -4.78 1.90 -17.24
C ASP A 69 -4.94 3.37 -16.83
N ALA A 70 -4.54 3.73 -15.61
CA ALA A 70 -4.62 5.10 -15.10
C ALA A 70 -3.63 6.05 -15.80
N ASP A 71 -4.13 7.19 -16.29
CA ASP A 71 -3.35 8.25 -16.92
C ASP A 71 -2.74 9.23 -15.90
N GLN A 72 -3.40 9.44 -14.76
CA GLN A 72 -2.93 10.31 -13.68
C GLN A 72 -1.87 9.67 -12.79
N ALA A 73 -0.80 10.41 -12.49
CA ALA A 73 0.34 9.91 -11.71
C ALA A 73 -0.04 9.54 -10.26
N ALA A 74 -0.85 10.36 -9.59
CA ALA A 74 -1.30 10.11 -8.22
C ALA A 74 -2.18 8.84 -8.14
N ALA A 75 -3.18 8.73 -9.03
CA ALA A 75 -4.03 7.56 -9.13
C ALA A 75 -3.22 6.29 -9.44
N ARG A 76 -2.32 6.34 -10.42
CA ARG A 76 -1.43 5.24 -10.77
C ARG A 76 -0.61 4.76 -9.57
N ALA A 77 -0.07 5.68 -8.78
CA ALA A 77 0.70 5.34 -7.59
C ALA A 77 -0.20 4.73 -6.49
N ALA A 78 -1.39 5.28 -6.25
CA ALA A 78 -2.35 4.73 -5.29
C ALA A 78 -2.79 3.30 -5.65
N ALA A 79 -3.05 3.02 -6.93
CA ALA A 79 -3.36 1.67 -7.40
C ALA A 79 -2.18 0.69 -7.24
N ARG A 80 -0.93 1.15 -7.45
CA ARG A 80 0.27 0.33 -7.15
C ARG A 80 0.41 0.04 -5.66
N ALA A 81 0.13 1.03 -4.80
CA ALA A 81 0.13 0.86 -3.36
C ALA A 81 -0.85 -0.25 -2.94
N ALA A 82 -2.08 -0.21 -3.46
CA ALA A 82 -3.10 -1.24 -3.20
C ALA A 82 -2.68 -2.64 -3.70
N GLY A 83 -2.09 -2.72 -4.90
CA GLY A 83 -1.58 -4.00 -5.43
C GLY A 83 -0.48 -4.59 -4.53
N HIS A 84 0.47 -3.78 -4.08
CA HIS A 84 1.51 -4.23 -3.15
C HIS A 84 0.95 -4.58 -1.76
N ALA A 85 -0.04 -3.85 -1.28
CA ALA A 85 -0.70 -4.16 -0.01
C ALA A 85 -1.27 -5.59 -0.01
N ALA A 86 -2.04 -5.94 -1.04
CA ALA A 86 -2.53 -7.32 -1.23
C ALA A 86 -1.40 -8.33 -1.42
N ALA A 87 -0.36 -7.99 -2.19
CA ALA A 87 0.78 -8.87 -2.43
C ALA A 87 1.62 -9.16 -1.17
N THR A 88 1.52 -8.32 -0.13
CA THR A 88 2.14 -8.58 1.18
C THR A 88 1.73 -9.93 1.77
N ALA A 89 0.52 -10.41 1.48
CA ALA A 89 0.08 -11.75 1.87
C ALA A 89 1.01 -12.87 1.35
N HIS A 90 1.61 -12.68 0.17
CA HIS A 90 2.57 -13.63 -0.41
C HIS A 90 3.93 -13.55 0.27
N VAL A 91 4.46 -12.34 0.44
CA VAL A 91 5.76 -12.08 1.05
C VAL A 91 5.80 -10.69 1.66
N VAL A 92 6.29 -10.60 2.90
CA VAL A 92 6.34 -9.39 3.73
C VAL A 92 7.04 -8.20 3.09
N GLY A 93 7.97 -8.43 2.15
CA GLY A 93 8.72 -7.38 1.47
C GLY A 93 7.84 -6.44 0.62
N HIS A 94 6.63 -6.83 0.23
CA HIS A 94 5.73 -5.93 -0.48
C HIS A 94 5.17 -4.79 0.39
N ALA A 95 5.22 -4.92 1.72
CA ALA A 95 4.71 -3.88 2.62
C ALA A 95 5.44 -2.54 2.44
N THR A 96 6.77 -2.57 2.27
CA THR A 96 7.58 -1.37 2.05
C THR A 96 7.25 -0.71 0.71
N HIS A 97 7.02 -1.51 -0.35
CA HIS A 97 6.61 -0.99 -1.65
C HIS A 97 5.21 -0.36 -1.59
N ALA A 98 4.27 -0.95 -0.85
CA ALA A 98 2.94 -0.37 -0.65
C ALA A 98 3.04 1.02 -0.02
N ALA A 99 3.80 1.14 1.07
CA ALA A 99 4.05 2.39 1.76
C ALA A 99 4.78 3.43 0.88
N ALA A 100 5.81 3.02 0.13
CA ALA A 100 6.56 3.89 -0.77
C ALA A 100 5.67 4.44 -1.91
N TYR A 101 4.82 3.61 -2.50
CA TYR A 101 3.87 4.08 -3.51
C TYR A 101 2.75 4.95 -2.92
N ALA A 102 2.35 4.74 -1.66
CA ALA A 102 1.44 5.65 -0.98
C ALA A 102 2.05 7.04 -0.78
N VAL A 103 3.32 7.13 -0.32
CA VAL A 103 4.06 8.40 -0.29
C VAL A 103 4.13 9.05 -1.67
N THR A 104 4.41 8.24 -2.70
CA THR A 104 4.45 8.72 -4.09
C THR A 104 3.10 9.28 -4.54
N ALA A 105 1.99 8.63 -4.20
CA ALA A 105 0.65 9.09 -4.53
C ALA A 105 0.33 10.44 -3.87
N ALA A 106 0.59 10.57 -2.57
CA ALA A 106 0.41 11.82 -1.84
C ALA A 106 1.28 12.95 -2.40
N THR A 107 2.52 12.63 -2.80
CA THR A 107 3.44 13.59 -3.43
C THR A 107 2.92 14.10 -4.76
N TYR A 108 2.40 13.20 -5.62
CA TYR A 108 1.84 13.60 -6.92
C TYR A 108 0.49 14.31 -6.84
N ALA A 109 -0.28 14.08 -5.78
CA ALA A 109 -1.55 14.75 -5.56
C ALA A 109 -1.37 16.20 -5.05
N ALA A 110 -0.21 16.53 -4.49
CA ALA A 110 0.09 17.86 -3.96
C ALA A 110 0.45 18.84 -5.08
N VAL A 111 0.18 20.14 -4.84
CA VAL A 111 0.75 21.22 -5.64
C VAL A 111 2.27 21.20 -5.48
N SER A 112 3.04 21.56 -6.52
CA SER A 112 4.50 21.32 -6.55
C SER A 112 5.27 21.92 -5.38
N THR A 113 4.83 23.05 -4.82
CA THR A 113 5.45 23.69 -3.65
C THR A 113 5.29 22.90 -2.36
N ASP A 114 4.27 22.03 -2.29
CA ASP A 114 3.88 21.30 -1.09
C ASP A 114 4.26 19.81 -1.16
N ALA A 115 4.81 19.36 -2.29
CA ALA A 115 5.14 17.95 -2.54
C ALA A 115 6.03 17.32 -1.44
N ALA A 116 7.07 18.05 -1.00
CA ALA A 116 7.94 17.60 0.07
C ALA A 116 7.20 17.50 1.43
N ALA A 117 6.31 18.45 1.71
CA ALA A 117 5.52 18.45 2.94
C ALA A 117 4.49 17.31 2.94
N ALA A 118 3.85 17.03 1.79
CA ALA A 118 2.93 15.91 1.61
C ALA A 118 3.64 14.57 1.81
N ALA A 119 4.83 14.39 1.24
CA ALA A 119 5.64 13.19 1.44
C ALA A 119 6.00 12.96 2.92
N THR A 120 6.43 14.01 3.62
CA THR A 120 6.74 13.94 5.06
C THR A 120 5.51 13.60 5.89
N LYS A 121 4.38 14.28 5.64
CA LYS A 121 3.12 14.05 6.34
C LYS A 121 2.64 12.60 6.17
N GLU A 122 2.77 12.05 4.97
CA GLU A 122 2.41 10.66 4.70
C GLU A 122 3.34 9.68 5.44
N ARG A 123 4.67 9.88 5.37
CA ARG A 123 5.62 9.04 6.13
C ARG A 123 5.37 9.08 7.64
N ASP A 124 5.10 10.26 8.20
CA ASP A 124 4.81 10.43 9.63
C ASP A 124 3.50 9.75 10.03
N TRP A 125 2.50 9.75 9.14
CA TRP A 125 1.27 9.00 9.34
C TRP A 125 1.56 7.48 9.32
N GLN A 126 2.28 7.00 8.31
CA GLN A 126 2.62 5.57 8.17
C GLN A 126 3.42 5.06 9.36
N TYR A 127 4.41 5.83 9.84
CA TYR A 127 5.22 5.47 11.00
C TYR A 127 4.39 5.34 12.28
N ARG A 128 3.43 6.25 12.49
CA ARG A 128 2.50 6.18 13.64
C ARG A 128 1.54 5.01 13.57
N HIS A 129 1.22 4.51 12.38
CA HIS A 129 0.34 3.35 12.18
C HIS A 129 1.09 2.01 12.13
N LEU A 130 2.41 2.02 11.98
CA LEU A 130 3.23 0.81 12.08
C LEU A 130 3.27 0.34 13.55
N PRO A 131 3.03 -0.96 13.86
CA PRO A 131 3.15 -1.47 15.22
C PRO A 131 4.53 -1.20 15.82
N GLU A 132 4.56 -0.80 17.10
CA GLU A 132 5.78 -0.31 17.76
C GLU A 132 6.96 -1.26 17.69
N HIS A 133 6.70 -2.56 17.87
CA HIS A 133 7.74 -3.59 17.81
C HIS A 133 8.32 -3.79 16.41
N LEU A 134 7.62 -3.32 15.37
CA LEU A 134 8.06 -3.33 13.96
C LEU A 134 8.70 -2.00 13.53
N ARG A 135 8.60 -0.92 14.34
CA ARG A 135 9.23 0.38 14.05
C ARG A 135 10.76 0.35 14.12
N SER A 136 11.31 -0.59 14.90
CA SER A 136 12.76 -0.74 15.10
C SER A 136 13.28 -2.00 14.41
N GLY A 137 14.08 -1.83 13.36
CA GLY A 137 14.85 -2.90 12.72
C GLY A 137 14.46 -3.20 11.29
N ALA A 138 15.35 -2.87 10.36
CA ALA A 138 15.43 -3.35 8.97
C ALA A 138 14.32 -2.97 7.96
N PHE A 139 13.11 -2.53 8.35
CA PHE A 139 12.04 -2.20 7.38
C PHE A 139 12.13 -0.80 6.74
N LEU A 140 12.98 0.09 7.27
CA LEU A 140 13.15 1.47 6.78
C LEU A 140 14.58 1.75 6.30
N ALA A 141 15.44 0.74 6.23
CA ALA A 141 16.82 0.88 5.77
C ALA A 141 16.99 0.29 4.36
N ARG A 142 17.20 1.20 3.40
CA ARG A 142 17.73 1.05 2.03
C ARG A 142 16.71 0.93 0.89
N ASP A 143 16.28 2.10 0.41
CA ASP A 143 16.23 2.34 -1.04
C ASP A 143 17.63 2.79 -1.48
N ASP A 144 18.49 1.83 -1.82
CA ASP A 144 19.67 2.05 -2.67
C ASP A 144 19.56 1.08 -3.84
N ASN A 145 18.86 1.49 -4.91
CA ASN A 145 19.18 1.18 -6.31
C ASN A 145 18.30 1.98 -7.29
#